data_AF-A0A1B0BXA4-F1
#
_entry.id   AF-A0A1B0BXA4-F1
#
_cell.length_a   1.000
_cell.length_b   1.000
_cell.length_c   1.000
_cell.angle_alpha   90.00
_cell.angle_beta   90.00
_cell.angle_gamma   90.00
#
_symmetry.space_group_name_H-M   'P 1'
#
loop_
_entity.id
_entity.type
_entity.pdbx_description
1 polymer ?
#
loop_
_entity_poly.entity_id
_entity_poly.type
_entity_poly.pdbx_seq_one_letter_code
_entity_poly.pdbx_strand_id
1 'polypeptide(L)'
;MSRFLTTCTSSAGESLLHSQLYLVVQHSSSRFAEWLDFPRPGNNGSYHYARHQWNLADDDLLKYHFLDEFDRAMNELEGRFGWLHSDPAYVSWK
;
A
#
# COMPACT_ATOMS: atom_id res chain seq x y z
N MET A 1 12.54 1.81 -20.62
CA MET A 1 12.95 3.22 -20.61
C MET A 1 11.91 3.99 -19.81
N SER A 2 12.19 4.28 -18.53
CA SER A 2 11.30 5.03 -17.66
C SER A 2 11.88 6.43 -17.48
N ARG A 3 11.11 7.45 -17.84
CA ARG A 3 11.41 8.86 -17.52
C ARG A 3 10.09 9.54 -17.17
N PHE A 4 9.92 9.87 -15.90
CA PHE A 4 9.10 10.99 -15.46
C PHE A 4 9.94 11.80 -14.49
N LEU A 5 10.47 12.92 -14.99
CA LEU A 5 11.01 14.01 -14.19
C LEU A 5 10.02 15.16 -14.35
N THR A 6 9.37 15.55 -13.26
CA THR A 6 8.75 16.88 -13.19
C THR A 6 9.21 17.51 -11.89
N THR A 7 10.26 18.32 -11.99
CA THR A 7 10.60 19.32 -10.99
C THR A 7 9.56 20.43 -11.06
N CYS A 8 8.81 20.68 -9.98
CA CYS A 8 8.04 21.90 -9.83
C CYS A 8 8.77 22.80 -8.81
N THR A 9 9.44 23.83 -9.31
CA THR A 9 9.88 24.96 -8.49
C THR A 9 8.69 25.89 -8.30
N SER A 10 8.27 26.14 -7.05
CA SER A 10 7.42 27.26 -6.72
C SER A 10 7.81 27.81 -5.35
N SER A 11 8.26 29.07 -5.39
CA SER A 11 8.54 29.93 -4.25
C SER A 11 7.22 30.46 -3.68
N ALA A 12 6.69 29.84 -2.64
CA ALA A 12 5.81 30.45 -1.65
C ALA A 12 5.48 29.41 -0.58
N GLY A 13 5.62 29.81 0.69
CA GLY A 13 5.41 28.95 1.86
C GLY A 13 3.94 28.61 2.10
N GLU A 14 3.40 27.69 1.29
CA GLU A 14 2.19 26.95 1.62
C GLU A 14 2.54 25.46 1.65
N SER A 15 2.25 24.83 2.79
CA SER A 15 2.49 23.41 3.04
C SER A 15 1.60 22.55 2.14
N LEU A 16 2.07 22.29 0.92
CA LEU A 16 1.49 21.35 -0.02
C LEU A 16 1.74 19.92 0.47
N LEU A 17 0.93 19.45 1.41
CA LEU A 17 0.67 18.02 1.55
C LEU A 17 -0.27 17.62 0.41
N HIS A 18 0.29 17.57 -0.81
CA HIS A 18 -0.37 17.02 -1.99
C HIS A 18 -0.51 15.51 -1.77
N SER A 19 -1.69 15.10 -1.33
CA SER A 19 -2.13 13.72 -1.20
C SER A 19 -2.25 13.09 -2.59
N GLN A 20 -1.16 12.52 -3.12
CA GLN A 20 -1.15 11.89 -4.46
C GLN A 20 -0.55 10.49 -4.44
N LEU A 21 -0.38 9.88 -3.26
CA LEU A 21 0.31 8.60 -3.15
C LEU A 21 -0.50 7.64 -2.26
N TYR A 22 -1.27 6.77 -2.90
CA TYR A 22 -1.69 5.52 -2.30
C TYR A 22 -0.55 4.52 -2.46
N LEU A 23 0.31 4.41 -1.45
CA LEU A 23 1.35 3.38 -1.41
C LEU A 23 0.92 2.28 -0.46
N VAL A 24 0.05 1.39 -0.95
CA VAL A 24 -0.05 0.06 -0.36
C VAL A 24 1.09 -0.73 -0.93
N VAL A 25 2.00 -1.21 -0.07
CA VAL A 25 2.87 -2.30 -0.46
C VAL A 25 1.91 -3.43 -0.77
N GLN A 26 1.69 -3.74 -2.06
CA GLN A 26 0.70 -4.73 -2.55
C GLN A 26 0.74 -6.07 -1.81
N HIS A 27 1.79 -6.32 -1.03
CA HIS A 27 2.04 -7.52 -0.26
C HIS A 27 1.65 -7.45 1.22
N SER A 28 1.21 -6.31 1.75
CA SER A 28 0.96 -6.14 3.18
C SER A 28 -0.41 -6.65 3.63
N SER A 29 -1.43 -6.66 2.77
CA SER A 29 -2.82 -6.93 3.17
C SER A 29 -3.14 -8.41 3.39
N SER A 30 -2.49 -9.31 2.64
CA SER A 30 -2.79 -10.75 2.64
C SER A 30 -1.62 -11.66 3.04
N ARG A 31 -0.38 -11.15 3.09
CA ARG A 31 0.84 -11.99 3.18
C ARG A 31 1.69 -11.81 4.44
N PHE A 32 1.29 -10.91 5.34
CA PHE A 32 1.90 -10.74 6.65
C PHE A 32 0.82 -10.85 7.73
N ALA A 33 0.53 -12.09 8.13
CA ALA A 33 -0.26 -12.33 9.34
C ALA A 33 0.49 -11.91 10.62
N GLU A 34 1.80 -11.68 10.52
CA GLU A 34 2.71 -11.39 11.64
C GLU A 34 3.57 -10.12 11.36
N TRP A 35 4.62 -9.91 12.15
CA TRP A 35 5.60 -8.83 12.00
C TRP A 35 6.81 -9.26 11.14
N LEU A 36 7.36 -8.34 10.35
CA LEU A 36 8.61 -8.54 9.60
C LEU A 36 9.81 -8.30 10.53
N ASP A 37 10.66 -9.31 10.71
CA ASP A 37 11.90 -9.19 11.46
C ASP A 37 13.09 -9.70 10.63
N PHE A 38 14.13 -8.86 10.50
CA PHE A 38 15.37 -9.18 9.80
C PHE A 38 16.37 -9.85 10.73
N PRO A 39 17.27 -10.70 10.20
CA PRO A 39 18.33 -11.34 10.98
C PRO A 39 19.19 -10.29 11.68
N ARG A 40 19.25 -10.37 13.01
CA ARG A 40 19.98 -9.44 13.89
C ARG A 40 20.61 -10.20 15.05
N PRO A 41 21.69 -9.68 15.67
CA PRO A 41 22.29 -10.33 16.84
C PRO A 41 21.29 -10.58 17.98
N GLY A 42 20.31 -9.68 18.16
CA GLY A 42 19.23 -9.82 19.16
C GLY A 42 18.19 -10.91 18.88
N ASN A 43 18.15 -11.48 17.67
CA ASN A 43 17.31 -12.63 17.32
C ASN A 43 18.14 -13.85 16.89
N ASN A 44 19.43 -13.88 17.27
CA ASN A 44 20.37 -14.96 16.93
C ASN A 44 20.55 -15.16 15.41
N GLY A 45 20.35 -14.10 14.61
CA GLY A 45 20.40 -14.17 13.15
C GLY A 45 19.25 -14.98 12.53
N SER A 46 18.09 -15.03 13.20
CA SER A 46 16.94 -15.79 12.74
C SER A 46 16.35 -15.21 11.45
N TYR A 47 16.07 -16.09 10.49
CA TYR A 47 15.37 -15.77 9.22
C TYR A 47 13.89 -16.15 9.26
N HIS A 48 13.38 -16.62 10.40
CA HIS A 48 12.04 -17.19 10.51
C HIS A 48 10.92 -16.23 10.07
N TYR A 49 11.08 -14.94 10.41
CA TYR A 49 10.13 -13.86 10.11
C TYR A 49 10.58 -12.98 8.93
N ALA A 50 11.76 -13.25 8.34
CA ALA A 50 12.29 -12.54 7.18
C ALA A 50 11.79 -13.17 5.87
N ARG A 51 10.50 -13.50 5.79
CA ARG A 51 9.90 -14.20 4.64
C ARG A 51 8.48 -13.71 4.36
N HIS A 52 8.09 -13.81 3.09
CA HIS A 52 6.69 -13.63 2.68
C HIS A 52 5.96 -14.97 2.67
N GLN A 53 4.75 -15.01 3.23
CA GLN A 53 3.92 -16.20 3.22
C GLN A 53 2.90 -16.11 2.07
N TRP A 54 3.31 -16.50 0.87
CA TRP A 54 2.46 -16.44 -0.34
C TRP A 54 1.26 -17.38 -0.27
N ASN A 55 1.42 -18.50 0.43
CA ASN A 55 0.42 -19.54 0.58
C ASN A 55 -0.81 -19.12 1.41
N LEU A 56 -0.77 -18.01 2.15
CA LEU A 56 -1.91 -17.56 2.96
C LEU A 56 -3.07 -17.06 2.11
N ALA A 57 -2.78 -16.48 0.95
CA ALA A 57 -3.80 -15.99 0.02
C ALA A 57 -4.43 -17.12 -0.81
N ASP A 58 -3.68 -18.21 -1.04
CA ASP A 58 -4.10 -19.35 -1.86
C ASP A 58 -4.90 -20.42 -1.07
N ASP A 59 -4.96 -20.31 0.26
CA ASP A 59 -5.68 -21.25 1.13
C ASP A 59 -7.16 -20.85 1.26
N ASP A 60 -8.04 -21.62 0.63
CA ASP A 60 -9.50 -21.42 0.65
C ASP A 60 -10.13 -21.55 2.05
N LEU A 61 -9.43 -22.19 3.00
CA LEU A 61 -9.89 -22.27 4.40
C LEU A 61 -9.63 -20.96 5.16
N LEU A 62 -8.68 -20.15 4.69
CA LEU A 62 -8.34 -18.86 5.26
C LEU A 62 -9.06 -17.73 4.53
N LYS A 63 -9.37 -16.66 5.26
CA LYS A 63 -10.15 -15.52 4.74
C LYS A 63 -9.29 -14.45 4.03
N TYR A 64 -8.00 -14.72 3.80
CA TYR A 64 -7.09 -13.73 3.22
C TYR A 64 -7.38 -13.45 1.75
N HIS A 65 -8.00 -14.39 1.03
CA HIS A 65 -8.43 -14.18 -0.36
C HIS A 65 -9.42 -13.01 -0.50
N PHE A 66 -10.29 -12.79 0.49
CA PHE A 66 -11.22 -11.64 0.47
C PHE A 66 -10.51 -10.29 0.55
N LEU A 67 -9.39 -10.22 1.30
CA LEU A 67 -8.61 -8.99 1.43
C LEU A 67 -7.86 -8.68 0.14
N ASP A 68 -7.37 -9.71 -0.56
CA ASP A 68 -6.73 -9.58 -1.87
C ASP A 68 -7.75 -9.15 -2.94
N GLU A 69 -8.94 -9.74 -2.94
CA GLU A 69 -10.01 -9.37 -3.86
C GLU A 69 -10.52 -7.94 -3.63
N PHE A 70 -10.64 -7.53 -2.37
CA PHE A 70 -11.00 -6.15 -2.02
C PHE A 70 -9.94 -5.15 -2.50
N ASP A 71 -8.66 -5.44 -2.28
CA ASP A 71 -7.56 -4.58 -2.74
C ASP A 71 -7.55 -4.44 -4.27
N ARG A 72 -7.75 -5.56 -4.99
CA ARG A 72 -7.91 -5.54 -6.45
C ARG A 72 -9.10 -4.68 -6.87
N ALA A 73 -10.27 -4.88 -6.26
CA ALA A 73 -11.47 -4.10 -6.59
C ALA A 73 -11.29 -2.61 -6.30
N MET A 74 -10.61 -2.25 -5.20
CA MET A 74 -10.27 -0.87 -4.86
C MET A 74 -9.37 -0.22 -5.92
N ASN A 75 -8.32 -0.90 -6.36
CA ASN A 75 -7.40 -0.42 -7.40
C ASN A 75 -8.10 -0.30 -8.77
N GLU A 76 -8.94 -1.26 -9.13
CA GLU A 76 -9.75 -1.18 -10.36
C GLU A 76 -10.74 0.00 -10.32
N LEU A 77 -11.36 0.23 -9.17
CA LEU A 77 -12.30 1.33 -8.98
C LEU A 77 -11.56 2.68 -9.01
N GLU A 78 -10.35 2.75 -8.47
CA GLU A 78 -9.48 3.94 -8.59
C GLU A 78 -9.14 4.21 -10.05
N GLY A 79 -8.70 3.20 -10.81
CA GLY A 79 -8.40 3.38 -12.24
C GLY A 79 -9.61 3.81 -13.08
N ARG A 80 -10.83 3.50 -12.63
CA ARG A 80 -12.08 3.89 -13.30
C ARG A 80 -12.57 5.29 -12.94
N PHE A 81 -12.44 5.71 -11.68
CA PHE A 81 -13.01 6.96 -11.17
C PHE A 81 -11.97 8.04 -10.87
N GLY A 82 -10.70 7.67 -10.73
CA GLY A 82 -9.55 8.57 -10.60
C GLY A 82 -9.57 9.48 -9.38
N TRP A 83 -10.17 9.04 -8.25
CA TRP A 83 -10.33 9.91 -7.07
C TRP A 83 -9.01 10.28 -6.39
N LEU A 84 -7.91 9.54 -6.62
CA LEU A 84 -6.61 9.93 -6.05
C LEU A 84 -6.08 11.20 -6.69
N HIS A 85 -6.43 11.44 -7.96
CA HIS A 85 -6.01 12.61 -8.73
C HIS A 85 -7.08 13.71 -8.81
N SER A 86 -8.23 13.53 -8.15
CA SER A 86 -9.29 14.54 -8.09
C SER A 86 -9.00 15.61 -7.04
N ASP A 87 -9.75 16.71 -7.10
CA ASP A 87 -9.74 17.73 -6.04
C ASP A 87 -10.11 17.13 -4.68
N PRO A 88 -9.68 17.76 -3.56
CA PRO A 88 -10.00 17.30 -2.21
C PRO A 88 -11.50 17.04 -2.01
N ALA A 89 -11.82 15.88 -1.45
CA ALA A 89 -13.21 15.48 -1.25
C ALA A 89 -13.94 16.40 -0.25
N TYR A 90 -15.21 16.71 -0.56
CA TYR A 90 -16.08 17.45 0.35
C TYR A 90 -16.62 16.53 1.45
N VAL A 91 -16.31 16.85 2.71
CA VAL A 91 -16.82 16.12 3.88
C VAL A 91 -18.11 16.78 4.36
N SER A 92 -19.26 16.14 4.14
CA SER A 92 -20.53 16.63 4.67
C SER A 92 -20.56 16.45 6.19
N TRP A 93 -20.70 17.56 6.92
CA TRP A 93 -20.91 17.52 8.37
C TRP A 93 -22.35 17.08 8.66
N LYS A 94 -22.54 16.29 9.72
CA LYS A 94 -23.84 15.96 10.30
C LYS A 94 -23.97 16.62 11.67
#